data_AF-A0A6P8LYN5-F1
#
_entry.id   AF-A0A6P8LYN5-F1
#
_cell.length_a   1.000
_cell.length_b   1.000
_cell.length_c   1.000
_cell.angle_alpha   90.00
_cell.angle_beta   90.00
_cell.angle_gamma   90.00
#
_symmetry.space_group_name_H-M   'P 1'
#
loop_
_entity.id
_entity.type
_entity.pdbx_description
1 polymer ?
#
loop_
_entity_poly.entity_id
_entity_poly.type
_entity_poly.pdbx_seq_one_letter_code
_entity_poly.pdbx_strand_id
1 'polypeptide(L)'
;MLASWLINSFRSTYNHNAGYNIGSYMFMQSRDYAARKGTRERRRLKLRKKKVKAVVEKVGFIPHKQRKKDTKVEVCPLTTINESWKWKAVDDVYLVKYHQQPVYSLKEAIENHRETHHPTMFNKPNAVVNAFIELDMRREKKNRFLDRFTRIINTPHIFTYGENKRTVLAFCKNLQEQEDAKNAGADLVGGVELIKRIQNGTFAFKEYDCIVAHADILTDLLLVRGLLKKRFPNLRTGTLGNNMSQLVRKYKDGIAYTAEPHNSFKEYGQINVTFGLLNMNTQELEENFSSLINDVESMRPKRDGLFIERVQISSELSKELFKINYQDYLATSNKEETKEQEQDETAIITTN
;
A
#
# COMPACT_ATOMS: atom_id res chain seq x y z
N MET A 1 -47.30 -28.35 -34.37
CA MET A 1 -47.78 -29.04 -35.57
C MET A 1 -47.38 -28.24 -36.79
N LEU A 2 -46.80 -28.95 -37.76
CA LEU A 2 -46.81 -28.74 -39.21
C LEU A 2 -46.17 -27.47 -39.81
N ALA A 3 -45.22 -27.80 -40.67
CA ALA A 3 -44.43 -27.00 -41.58
C ALA A 3 -45.19 -26.64 -42.87
N SER A 4 -44.46 -25.97 -43.77
CA SER A 4 -44.59 -26.06 -45.23
C SER A 4 -45.58 -25.08 -45.88
N TRP A 5 -45.35 -24.48 -47.04
CA TRP A 5 -44.37 -24.67 -48.10
C TRP A 5 -44.37 -23.46 -49.06
N LEU A 6 -43.31 -23.38 -49.88
CA LEU A 6 -43.13 -22.58 -51.08
C LEU A 6 -44.34 -22.56 -52.03
N ILE A 7 -44.40 -21.55 -52.91
CA ILE A 7 -44.34 -21.72 -54.39
C ILE A 7 -44.06 -20.38 -55.08
N ASN A 8 -43.05 -20.40 -55.95
CA ASN A 8 -42.78 -19.44 -57.01
C ASN A 8 -43.75 -19.65 -58.18
N SER A 9 -44.20 -18.59 -58.85
CA SER A 9 -44.38 -18.64 -60.31
C SER A 9 -44.53 -17.26 -60.99
N PHE A 10 -43.50 -16.92 -61.77
CA PHE A 10 -43.57 -16.58 -63.20
C PHE A 10 -44.57 -15.54 -63.77
N ARG A 11 -43.96 -14.45 -64.31
CA ARG A 11 -44.00 -13.98 -65.73
C ARG A 11 -44.95 -12.84 -66.14
N SER A 12 -44.36 -11.99 -67.01
CA SER A 12 -44.94 -11.37 -68.23
C SER A 12 -45.35 -9.89 -68.17
N THR A 13 -44.72 -9.05 -69.00
CA THR A 13 -45.28 -8.61 -70.31
C THR A 13 -44.29 -7.71 -71.08
N TYR A 14 -44.63 -7.47 -72.34
CA TYR A 14 -43.82 -7.35 -73.54
C TYR A 14 -43.82 -5.92 -74.13
N ASN A 15 -42.77 -5.63 -74.90
CA ASN A 15 -42.65 -4.78 -76.12
C ASN A 15 -43.40 -3.46 -76.28
N HIS A 16 -42.67 -2.41 -76.67
CA HIS A 16 -43.01 -1.57 -77.83
C HIS A 16 -41.79 -0.87 -78.47
N ASN A 17 -41.94 -0.68 -79.78
CA ASN A 17 -41.28 0.25 -80.71
C ASN A 17 -40.12 -0.20 -81.61
N ALA A 18 -40.48 -0.17 -82.89
CA ALA A 18 -39.72 -0.28 -84.11
C ALA A 18 -38.84 0.96 -84.38
N GLY A 19 -37.87 0.81 -85.28
CA GLY A 19 -37.21 1.93 -85.94
C GLY A 19 -35.71 1.72 -86.09
N TYR A 20 -35.26 1.64 -87.34
CA TYR A 20 -33.89 1.37 -87.75
C TYR A 20 -32.92 2.54 -87.46
N ASN A 21 -31.76 2.15 -86.93
CA ASN A 21 -30.41 2.49 -87.36
C ASN A 21 -29.66 3.77 -86.89
N ILE A 22 -28.39 3.47 -86.58
CA ILE A 22 -27.17 4.28 -86.55
C ILE A 22 -26.85 4.97 -85.22
N GLY A 23 -25.97 4.32 -84.45
CA GLY A 23 -25.07 5.01 -83.53
C GLY A 23 -25.07 4.51 -82.09
N SER A 24 -24.59 3.29 -81.82
CA SER A 24 -24.26 2.92 -80.42
C SER A 24 -23.22 1.79 -80.25
N TYR A 25 -22.20 1.72 -81.12
CA TYR A 25 -21.07 0.80 -80.86
C TYR A 25 -20.07 1.29 -79.79
N MET A 26 -20.29 2.46 -79.19
CA MET A 26 -19.41 3.05 -78.16
C MET A 26 -20.04 3.22 -76.78
N PHE A 27 -21.27 2.75 -76.55
CA PHE A 27 -21.95 2.89 -75.24
C PHE A 27 -22.28 1.58 -74.53
N MET A 28 -21.77 0.44 -75.01
CA MET A 28 -22.04 -0.88 -74.44
C MET A 28 -20.84 -1.54 -73.77
N GLN A 29 -19.77 -0.78 -73.46
CA GLN A 29 -18.63 -1.30 -72.69
C GLN A 29 -18.51 -0.75 -71.26
N SER A 30 -19.27 0.30 -70.89
CA SER A 30 -19.19 0.91 -69.56
C SER A 30 -20.19 0.34 -68.52
N ARG A 31 -21.25 -0.37 -68.94
CA ARG A 31 -22.25 -0.93 -68.00
C ARG A 31 -21.88 -2.31 -67.46
N ASP A 32 -21.14 -3.12 -68.21
CA ASP A 32 -20.77 -4.48 -67.77
C ASP A 32 -19.51 -4.54 -66.89
N TYR A 33 -18.69 -3.49 -66.90
CA TYR A 33 -17.49 -3.41 -66.05
C TYR A 33 -17.84 -3.12 -64.59
N ALA A 34 -18.87 -2.29 -64.34
CA ALA A 34 -19.32 -1.94 -63.00
C ALA A 34 -20.06 -3.11 -62.29
N ALA A 35 -20.82 -3.92 -63.04
CA ALA A 35 -21.64 -5.00 -62.47
C ALA A 35 -20.82 -6.22 -61.96
N ARG A 36 -19.54 -6.34 -62.32
CA ARG A 36 -18.68 -7.49 -61.94
C ARG A 36 -17.71 -7.21 -60.78
N LYS A 37 -17.46 -5.96 -60.42
CA LYS A 37 -16.50 -5.60 -59.35
C LYS A 37 -17.02 -6.01 -57.97
N GLY A 38 -18.27 -5.66 -57.66
CA GLY A 38 -18.91 -6.01 -56.38
C GLY A 38 -19.15 -7.52 -56.21
N THR A 39 -19.44 -8.26 -57.27
CA THR A 39 -19.58 -9.73 -57.22
C THR A 39 -18.23 -10.43 -57.05
N ARG A 40 -17.16 -9.98 -57.73
CA ARG A 40 -15.80 -10.51 -57.53
C ARG A 40 -15.26 -10.19 -56.13
N GLU A 41 -15.49 -8.99 -55.62
CA GLU A 41 -15.10 -8.60 -54.25
C GLU A 41 -15.91 -9.36 -53.20
N ARG A 42 -17.22 -9.53 -53.38
CA ARG A 42 -18.04 -10.40 -52.52
C ARG A 42 -17.57 -11.85 -52.58
N ARG A 43 -17.14 -12.35 -53.75
CA ARG A 43 -16.57 -13.71 -53.89
C ARG A 43 -15.20 -13.81 -53.21
N ARG A 44 -14.33 -12.80 -53.34
CA ARG A 44 -13.03 -12.72 -52.65
C ARG A 44 -13.19 -12.59 -51.14
N LEU A 45 -14.16 -11.80 -50.66
CA LEU A 45 -14.52 -11.70 -49.24
C LEU A 45 -15.14 -13.00 -48.73
N LYS A 46 -16.00 -13.67 -49.51
CA LYS A 46 -16.51 -15.00 -49.15
C LYS A 46 -15.38 -16.03 -49.08
N LEU A 47 -14.46 -16.03 -50.04
CA LEU A 47 -13.28 -16.91 -50.05
C LEU A 47 -12.31 -16.58 -48.92
N ARG A 48 -12.08 -15.30 -48.60
CA ARG A 48 -11.32 -14.86 -47.42
C ARG A 48 -12.01 -15.30 -46.13
N LYS A 49 -13.32 -15.09 -45.98
CA LYS A 49 -14.11 -15.60 -44.84
C LYS A 49 -14.11 -17.13 -44.76
N LYS A 50 -14.03 -17.84 -45.89
CA LYS A 50 -13.88 -19.32 -45.93
C LYS A 50 -12.48 -19.76 -45.52
N LYS A 51 -11.44 -19.02 -45.91
CA LYS A 51 -10.04 -19.26 -45.50
C LYS A 51 -9.77 -18.86 -44.04
N VAL A 52 -10.47 -17.84 -43.54
CA VAL A 52 -10.40 -17.32 -42.16
C VAL A 52 -11.41 -18.01 -41.24
N LYS A 53 -12.29 -18.87 -41.77
CA LYS A 53 -12.96 -19.88 -40.94
C LYS A 53 -11.87 -20.84 -40.46
N ALA A 54 -11.15 -20.42 -39.41
CA ALA A 54 -10.43 -21.31 -38.54
C ALA A 54 -11.41 -22.44 -38.23
N VAL A 55 -11.04 -23.65 -38.65
CA VAL A 55 -11.75 -24.84 -38.23
C VAL A 55 -11.61 -24.81 -36.71
N VAL A 56 -12.67 -24.38 -36.04
CA VAL A 56 -12.74 -24.47 -34.58
C VAL A 56 -12.80 -25.96 -34.33
N GLU A 57 -11.63 -26.56 -34.11
CA GLU A 57 -11.53 -27.90 -33.57
C GLU A 57 -12.36 -27.87 -32.29
N LYS A 58 -13.50 -28.56 -32.32
CA LYS A 58 -14.33 -28.69 -31.14
C LYS A 58 -13.47 -29.44 -30.14
N VAL A 59 -12.89 -28.69 -29.21
CA VAL A 59 -12.11 -29.25 -28.12
C VAL A 59 -13.01 -30.29 -27.47
N GLY A 60 -12.59 -31.56 -27.53
CA GLY A 60 -13.34 -32.66 -26.94
C GLY A 60 -13.61 -32.36 -25.46
N PHE A 61 -14.63 -33.00 -24.89
CA PHE A 61 -14.96 -32.83 -23.47
C PHE A 61 -13.70 -33.00 -22.62
N ILE A 62 -13.21 -31.91 -22.03
CA ILE A 62 -12.05 -31.95 -21.14
C ILE A 62 -12.55 -32.43 -19.77
N PRO A 63 -12.08 -33.61 -19.29
CA PRO A 63 -12.41 -34.10 -17.96
C PRO A 63 -12.10 -33.04 -16.91
N HIS A 64 -12.93 -32.93 -15.87
CA HIS A 64 -12.80 -31.87 -14.85
C HIS A 64 -11.39 -31.80 -14.22
N LYS A 65 -10.71 -32.94 -14.10
CA LYS A 65 -9.34 -33.03 -13.56
C LYS A 65 -8.25 -32.47 -14.50
N GLN A 66 -8.53 -32.36 -15.79
CA GLN A 66 -7.62 -31.84 -16.82
C GLN A 66 -7.91 -30.40 -17.23
N ARG A 67 -8.99 -29.80 -16.70
CA ARG A 67 -9.24 -28.37 -16.87
C ARG A 67 -8.16 -27.61 -16.14
N LYS A 68 -7.54 -26.63 -16.80
CA LYS A 68 -6.71 -25.64 -16.09
C LYS A 68 -7.61 -25.02 -15.03
N LYS A 69 -7.21 -25.12 -13.77
CA LYS A 69 -7.89 -24.37 -12.70
C LYS A 69 -7.70 -22.90 -13.03
N ASP A 70 -8.79 -22.14 -13.11
CA ASP A 70 -8.71 -20.69 -13.26
C ASP A 70 -7.91 -20.16 -12.08
N THR A 71 -6.66 -19.80 -12.35
CA THR A 71 -5.80 -19.16 -11.37
C THR A 71 -6.34 -17.75 -11.26
N LYS A 72 -6.90 -17.40 -10.10
CA LYS A 72 -7.37 -16.02 -9.86
C LYS A 72 -6.18 -15.11 -10.15
N VAL A 73 -6.33 -14.23 -11.14
CA VAL A 73 -5.33 -13.20 -11.41
C VAL A 73 -5.35 -12.28 -10.22
N GLU A 74 -4.26 -12.28 -9.45
CA GLU A 74 -4.10 -11.34 -8.36
C GLU A 74 -4.00 -9.93 -8.96
N VAL A 75 -4.71 -8.97 -8.37
CA VAL A 75 -4.69 -7.57 -8.77
C VAL A 75 -3.93 -6.79 -7.70
N CYS A 76 -3.11 -5.82 -8.12
CA CYS A 76 -2.34 -5.02 -7.18
C CYS A 76 -3.27 -4.22 -6.25
N PRO A 77 -3.11 -4.29 -4.92
CA PRO A 77 -3.96 -3.55 -3.99
C PRO A 77 -3.98 -2.04 -4.26
N LEU A 78 -2.83 -1.44 -4.64
CA LEU A 78 -2.71 -0.01 -4.97
C LEU A 78 -3.74 0.46 -5.99
N THR A 79 -4.02 -0.34 -7.04
CA THR A 79 -5.04 0.04 -8.05
C THR A 79 -6.46 0.06 -7.51
N THR A 80 -6.72 -0.60 -6.38
CA THR A 80 -8.03 -0.64 -5.72
C THR A 80 -8.19 0.49 -4.70
N ILE A 81 -7.10 1.11 -4.25
CA ILE A 81 -7.12 2.18 -3.25
C ILE A 81 -7.77 3.45 -3.81
N ASN A 82 -7.55 3.74 -5.09
CA ASN A 82 -8.08 4.95 -5.70
C ASN A 82 -9.61 4.86 -5.86
N GLU A 83 -10.32 5.68 -5.07
CA GLU A 83 -11.78 5.74 -5.02
C GLU A 83 -12.37 6.90 -5.84
N SER A 84 -11.56 7.65 -6.59
CA SER A 84 -11.99 8.86 -7.31
C SER A 84 -13.13 8.60 -8.32
N TRP A 85 -13.22 7.39 -8.85
CA TRP A 85 -14.27 6.97 -9.79
C TRP A 85 -15.60 6.58 -9.10
N LYS A 86 -15.60 6.41 -7.77
CA LYS A 86 -16.80 6.08 -7.00
C LYS A 86 -17.60 7.34 -6.66
N TRP A 87 -18.91 7.19 -6.47
CA TRP A 87 -19.79 8.28 -6.07
C TRP A 87 -19.65 8.63 -4.59
N LYS A 88 -19.93 9.88 -4.21
CA LYS A 88 -20.06 10.24 -2.79
C LYS A 88 -21.39 9.69 -2.27
N ALA A 89 -21.40 9.16 -1.06
CA ALA A 89 -22.64 8.74 -0.41
C ALA A 89 -23.51 9.96 -0.12
N VAL A 90 -24.80 9.87 -0.46
CA VAL A 90 -25.82 10.87 -0.12
C VAL A 90 -26.61 10.41 1.10
N ASP A 91 -26.92 9.11 1.14
CA ASP A 91 -27.65 8.47 2.22
C ASP A 91 -26.69 7.77 3.19
N ASP A 92 -27.18 7.45 4.40
CA ASP A 92 -26.41 6.71 5.41
C ASP A 92 -26.15 5.25 5.01
N VAL A 93 -27.04 4.67 4.20
CA VAL A 93 -26.94 3.28 3.73
C VAL A 93 -26.61 3.26 2.25
N TYR A 94 -25.42 2.79 1.92
CA TYR A 94 -24.94 2.76 0.55
C TYR A 94 -24.12 1.51 0.25
N LEU A 95 -24.06 1.16 -1.04
CA LEU A 95 -23.23 0.05 -1.50
C LEU A 95 -21.77 0.47 -1.58
N VAL A 96 -20.94 -0.10 -0.69
CA VAL A 96 -19.48 0.15 -0.56
C VAL A 96 -18.72 0.01 -1.89
N LYS A 97 -19.20 -0.85 -2.80
CA LYS A 97 -18.59 -1.07 -4.11
C LYS A 97 -18.59 0.19 -4.99
N TYR A 98 -19.66 0.99 -4.92
CA TYR A 98 -19.92 2.12 -5.81
C TYR A 98 -19.69 3.47 -5.16
N HIS A 99 -19.51 3.50 -3.84
CA HIS A 99 -19.38 4.74 -3.08
C HIS A 99 -18.01 4.86 -2.41
N GLN A 100 -17.52 6.09 -2.28
CA GLN A 100 -16.28 6.42 -1.58
C GLN A 100 -16.42 6.10 -0.09
N GLN A 101 -15.34 5.63 0.53
CA GLN A 101 -15.32 5.44 1.98
C GLN A 101 -15.31 6.81 2.67
N PRO A 102 -16.18 7.05 3.66
CA PRO A 102 -16.17 8.28 4.44
C PRO A 102 -14.83 8.42 5.17
N VAL A 103 -14.38 9.66 5.27
CA VAL A 103 -13.13 10.03 5.93
C VAL A 103 -13.48 10.59 7.30
N TYR A 104 -12.92 10.00 8.34
CA TYR A 104 -13.18 10.34 9.74
C TYR A 104 -12.01 11.12 10.33
N SER A 105 -12.29 11.92 11.35
CA SER A 105 -11.24 12.45 12.23
C SER A 105 -10.71 11.34 13.15
N LEU A 106 -9.47 11.48 13.65
CA LEU A 106 -8.90 10.49 14.57
C LEU A 106 -9.72 10.38 15.86
N LYS A 107 -10.15 11.53 16.40
CA LYS A 107 -11.00 11.60 17.58
C LYS A 107 -12.30 10.82 17.38
N GLU A 108 -13.02 11.07 16.28
CA GLU A 108 -14.27 10.39 15.97
C GLU A 108 -14.08 8.88 15.77
N ALA A 109 -13.00 8.48 15.09
CA ALA A 109 -12.67 7.07 14.93
C ALA A 109 -12.39 6.38 16.28
N ILE A 110 -11.71 7.04 17.21
CA ILE A 110 -11.44 6.50 18.56
C ILE A 110 -12.74 6.42 19.37
N GLU A 111 -13.61 7.42 19.29
CA GLU A 111 -14.88 7.46 20.00
C GLU A 111 -15.81 6.33 19.55
N ASN A 112 -15.95 6.12 18.24
CA ASN A 112 -16.66 4.97 17.66
C ASN A 112 -16.07 3.62 18.14
N HIS A 113 -14.74 3.51 18.18
CA HIS A 113 -14.09 2.30 18.72
C HIS A 113 -14.36 2.12 20.22
N ARG A 114 -14.47 3.19 21.01
CA ARG A 114 -14.84 3.08 22.45
C ARG A 114 -16.28 2.60 22.63
N GLU A 115 -17.21 3.07 21.79
CA GLU A 115 -18.60 2.61 21.80
C GLU A 115 -18.71 1.12 21.49
N THR A 116 -17.97 0.63 20.49
CA THR A 116 -17.96 -0.82 20.18
C THR A 116 -17.39 -1.66 21.33
N HIS A 117 -16.45 -1.11 22.11
CA HIS A 117 -15.79 -1.80 23.23
C HIS A 117 -16.50 -1.65 24.58
N HIS A 118 -17.67 -1.00 24.59
CA HIS A 118 -18.49 -0.82 25.77
C HIS A 118 -18.78 -2.16 26.48
N PRO A 119 -18.93 -2.21 27.82
CA PRO A 119 -19.24 -3.42 28.58
C PRO A 119 -20.46 -4.21 28.08
N THR A 120 -21.44 -3.53 27.48
CA THR A 120 -22.63 -4.16 26.87
C THR A 120 -22.33 -4.90 25.56
N MET A 121 -21.22 -4.54 24.89
CA MET A 121 -20.84 -5.05 23.57
C MET A 121 -19.66 -6.03 23.70
N PHE A 122 -18.43 -5.62 23.34
CA PHE A 122 -17.26 -6.51 23.41
C PHE A 122 -16.66 -6.64 24.82
N ASN A 123 -17.06 -5.78 25.76
CA ASN A 123 -16.60 -5.82 27.15
C ASN A 123 -15.07 -5.85 27.31
N LYS A 124 -14.37 -5.00 26.54
CA LYS A 124 -12.91 -4.86 26.59
C LYS A 124 -12.50 -3.39 26.42
N PRO A 125 -12.68 -2.55 27.45
CA PRO A 125 -12.34 -1.12 27.35
C PRO A 125 -10.83 -0.90 27.08
N ASN A 126 -9.96 -1.78 27.59
CA ASN A 126 -8.51 -1.70 27.41
C ASN A 126 -8.00 -2.31 26.09
N ALA A 127 -8.81 -2.33 25.04
CA ALA A 127 -8.39 -2.90 23.76
C ALA A 127 -7.34 -2.02 23.07
N VAL A 128 -6.57 -2.65 22.18
CA VAL A 128 -5.54 -1.95 21.40
C VAL A 128 -6.08 -1.26 20.17
N VAL A 129 -5.50 -0.09 19.90
CA VAL A 129 -5.76 0.67 18.68
C VAL A 129 -4.61 0.48 17.71
N ASN A 130 -4.93 -0.04 16.53
CA ASN A 130 -4.00 -0.31 15.46
C ASN A 130 -4.22 0.65 14.28
N ALA A 131 -3.13 1.17 13.74
CA ALA A 131 -3.10 1.88 12.47
C ALA A 131 -2.65 0.92 11.37
N PHE A 132 -3.50 0.77 10.36
CA PHE A 132 -3.20 0.10 9.12
C PHE A 132 -2.83 1.14 8.07
N ILE A 133 -1.56 1.16 7.66
CA ILE A 133 -1.01 2.13 6.73
C ILE A 133 -0.59 1.39 5.47
N GLU A 134 -1.13 1.83 4.35
CA GLU A 134 -0.84 1.33 3.02
C GLU A 134 0.15 2.26 2.31
N LEU A 135 1.19 1.67 1.74
CA LEU A 135 2.34 2.38 1.17
C LEU A 135 2.55 2.04 -0.30
N ASP A 136 2.99 3.03 -1.07
CA ASP A 136 3.63 2.82 -2.37
C ASP A 136 5.17 2.78 -2.20
N MET A 137 5.72 1.57 -2.35
CA MET A 137 7.11 1.23 -2.12
C MET A 137 7.99 1.41 -3.37
N ARG A 138 7.47 2.00 -4.45
CA ARG A 138 8.27 2.32 -5.66
C ARG A 138 9.40 3.28 -5.33
N ARG A 139 10.54 3.12 -6.02
CA ARG A 139 11.60 4.13 -6.08
C ARG A 139 11.58 4.81 -7.45
N GLU A 140 12.42 5.82 -7.62
CA GLU A 140 12.63 6.53 -8.89
C GLU A 140 12.86 5.57 -10.09
N LYS A 141 13.61 4.48 -9.88
CA LYS A 141 13.82 3.45 -10.90
C LYS A 141 12.66 2.44 -10.88
N LYS A 142 12.00 2.28 -12.04
CA LYS A 142 10.79 1.45 -12.25
C LYS A 142 10.82 0.01 -11.67
N ASN A 143 11.98 -0.65 -11.66
CA ASN A 143 12.12 -2.03 -11.18
C ASN A 143 12.82 -2.14 -9.81
N ARG A 144 13.00 -1.02 -9.11
CA ARG A 144 13.59 -0.96 -7.77
C ARG A 144 12.49 -0.56 -6.79
N PHE A 145 12.27 -1.41 -5.80
CA PHE A 145 11.33 -1.16 -4.72
C PHE A 145 12.07 -0.94 -3.41
N LEU A 146 11.37 -0.43 -2.41
CA LEU A 146 11.87 -0.34 -1.06
C LEU A 146 11.87 -1.74 -0.41
N ASP A 147 12.96 -2.08 0.26
CA ASP A 147 13.07 -3.36 0.96
C ASP A 147 12.27 -3.33 2.26
N ARG A 148 11.92 -4.51 2.80
CA ARG A 148 11.36 -4.62 4.15
C ARG A 148 12.27 -3.89 5.15
N PHE A 149 11.69 -2.99 5.92
CA PHE A 149 12.40 -2.27 6.98
C PHE A 149 11.58 -2.27 8.27
N THR A 150 12.29 -2.24 9.40
CA THR A 150 11.72 -2.15 10.74
C THR A 150 12.33 -0.93 11.40
N ARG A 151 11.50 -0.11 12.04
CA ARG A 151 11.92 1.07 12.79
C ARG A 151 11.23 1.11 14.13
N ILE A 152 11.88 1.78 15.07
CA ILE A 152 11.33 2.07 16.39
C ILE A 152 11.32 3.58 16.55
N ILE A 153 10.16 4.10 16.92
CA ILE A 153 9.87 5.52 17.08
C ILE A 153 9.92 5.84 18.57
N ASN A 154 10.45 7.01 18.91
CA ASN A 154 10.32 7.52 20.27
C ASN A 154 8.90 8.06 20.46
N THR A 155 8.08 7.38 21.25
CA THR A 155 6.73 7.82 21.56
C THR A 155 6.72 8.93 22.60
N PRO A 156 5.89 9.98 22.42
CA PRO A 156 5.64 10.94 23.48
C PRO A 156 4.92 10.29 24.67
N HIS A 157 3.91 9.44 24.40
CA HIS A 157 3.12 8.77 25.43
C HIS A 157 3.37 7.27 25.42
N ILE A 158 3.94 6.78 26.51
CA ILE A 158 4.29 5.37 26.66
C ILE A 158 3.04 4.57 27.02
N PHE A 159 2.84 3.44 26.36
CA PHE A 159 1.83 2.47 26.71
C PHE A 159 2.43 1.07 26.65
N THR A 160 2.00 0.20 27.56
CA THR A 160 2.42 -1.20 27.59
C THR A 160 1.24 -2.07 27.21
N TYR A 161 1.43 -2.91 26.20
CA TYR A 161 0.43 -3.88 25.79
C TYR A 161 1.04 -5.28 25.63
N GLY A 162 0.42 -6.26 26.29
CA GLY A 162 0.90 -7.64 26.36
C GLY A 162 2.13 -7.83 27.24
N GLU A 163 2.64 -9.06 27.26
CA GLU A 163 3.82 -9.46 28.04
C GLU A 163 5.16 -9.15 27.34
N ASN A 164 5.11 -8.62 26.11
CA ASN A 164 6.27 -8.44 25.25
C ASN A 164 7.05 -7.15 25.60
N LYS A 165 7.64 -7.09 26.80
CA LYS A 165 8.69 -6.12 27.10
C LYS A 165 9.91 -6.45 26.24
N ARG A 166 10.32 -5.53 25.36
CA ARG A 166 11.50 -5.74 24.52
C ARG A 166 12.75 -5.72 25.39
N THR A 167 13.61 -6.69 25.16
CA THR A 167 14.90 -6.78 25.85
C THR A 167 15.98 -6.01 25.10
N VAL A 168 16.73 -5.18 25.82
CA VAL A 168 17.73 -4.27 25.25
C VAL A 168 19.11 -4.60 25.80
N LEU A 169 20.03 -4.92 24.88
CA LEU A 169 21.46 -5.08 25.14
C LEU A 169 22.20 -3.83 24.72
N ALA A 170 22.83 -3.14 25.65
CA ALA A 170 23.60 -1.92 25.41
C ALA A 170 25.11 -2.18 25.43
N PHE A 171 25.84 -1.62 24.45
CA PHE A 171 27.30 -1.66 24.39
C PHE A 171 27.89 -0.26 24.57
N CYS A 172 28.74 -0.08 25.58
CA CYS A 172 29.39 1.20 25.87
C CYS A 172 30.80 0.94 26.43
N LYS A 173 31.79 1.76 26.05
CA LYS A 173 33.16 1.62 26.58
C LYS A 173 33.34 2.43 27.86
N ASN A 174 32.80 3.65 27.89
CA ASN A 174 32.86 4.55 29.05
C ASN A 174 31.95 4.07 30.19
N LEU A 175 32.44 4.17 31.43
CA LEU A 175 31.69 3.75 32.62
C LEU A 175 30.44 4.63 32.87
N GLN A 176 30.53 5.93 32.62
CA GLN A 176 29.37 6.85 32.77
C GLN A 176 28.22 6.45 31.84
N GLU A 177 28.50 6.22 30.56
CA GLU A 177 27.49 5.77 29.59
C GLU A 177 26.91 4.39 29.94
N GLN A 178 27.70 3.52 30.58
CA GLN A 178 27.20 2.23 31.07
C GLN A 178 26.21 2.41 32.22
N GLU A 179 26.50 3.33 33.16
CA GLU A 179 25.59 3.67 34.25
C GLU A 179 24.31 4.31 33.71
N ASP A 180 24.42 5.22 32.74
CA ASP A 180 23.27 5.85 32.09
C ASP A 180 22.37 4.85 31.36
N ALA A 181 22.98 3.89 30.65
CA ALA A 181 22.25 2.80 30.00
C ALA A 181 21.52 1.91 31.02
N LYS A 182 22.17 1.60 32.15
CA LYS A 182 21.59 0.81 33.23
C LYS A 182 20.44 1.55 33.92
N ASN A 183 20.61 2.85 34.19
CA ASN A 183 19.58 3.71 34.78
C ASN A 183 18.38 3.92 33.85
N ALA A 184 18.61 3.92 32.53
CA ALA A 184 17.55 3.96 31.53
C ALA A 184 16.79 2.63 31.39
N GLY A 185 17.25 1.56 32.06
CA GLY A 185 16.59 0.27 32.11
C GLY A 185 17.03 -0.72 31.03
N ALA A 186 18.27 -0.66 30.56
CA ALA A 186 18.85 -1.73 29.76
C ALA A 186 18.93 -3.02 30.58
N ASP A 187 18.57 -4.16 29.99
CA ASP A 187 18.58 -5.46 30.69
C ASP A 187 20.01 -5.95 30.94
N LEU A 188 20.89 -5.70 29.97
CA LEU A 188 22.32 -5.94 30.12
C LEU A 188 23.12 -4.82 29.45
N VAL A 189 24.19 -4.40 30.14
CA VAL A 189 25.15 -3.44 29.64
C VAL A 189 26.51 -4.12 29.53
N GLY A 190 27.19 -3.95 28.40
CA GLY A 190 28.46 -4.62 28.12
C GLY A 190 29.53 -3.67 27.59
N GLY A 191 30.76 -3.88 28.05
CA GLY A 191 31.96 -3.29 27.47
C GLY A 191 32.69 -4.24 26.53
N VAL A 192 34.00 -4.02 26.36
CA VAL A 192 34.88 -4.81 25.50
C VAL A 192 34.95 -6.28 25.95
N GLU A 193 34.80 -6.55 27.24
CA GLU A 193 34.78 -7.92 27.79
C GLU A 193 33.61 -8.74 27.27
N LEU A 194 32.42 -8.13 27.17
CA LEU A 194 31.23 -8.83 26.67
C LEU A 194 31.39 -9.15 25.17
N ILE A 195 32.02 -8.26 24.41
CA ILE A 195 32.34 -8.48 23.00
C ILE A 195 33.25 -9.71 22.83
N LYS A 196 34.28 -9.85 23.66
CA LYS A 196 35.15 -11.05 23.67
C LYS A 196 34.38 -12.32 24.01
N ARG A 197 33.46 -12.26 24.98
CA ARG A 197 32.59 -13.40 25.33
C ARG A 197 31.68 -13.83 24.18
N ILE A 198 31.17 -12.87 23.41
CA ILE A 198 30.38 -13.14 22.20
C ILE A 198 31.24 -13.76 21.11
N GLN A 199 32.45 -13.23 20.90
CA GLN A 199 33.41 -13.77 19.93
C GLN A 199 33.77 -15.22 20.24
N ASN A 200 33.97 -15.54 21.52
CA ASN A 200 34.27 -16.90 21.99
C ASN A 200 33.04 -17.82 22.02
N GLY A 201 31.84 -17.32 21.71
CA GLY A 201 30.59 -18.10 21.72
C GLY A 201 30.03 -18.44 23.10
N THR A 202 30.59 -17.87 24.17
CA THR A 202 30.14 -18.11 25.55
C THR A 202 28.86 -17.36 25.93
N PHE A 203 28.51 -16.30 25.19
CA PHE A 203 27.37 -15.44 25.49
C PHE A 203 26.28 -15.50 24.40
N ALA A 204 25.04 -15.73 24.81
CA ALA A 204 23.87 -15.84 23.93
C ALA A 204 23.21 -14.47 23.69
N PHE A 205 23.77 -13.65 22.80
CA PHE A 205 23.17 -12.36 22.42
C PHE A 205 21.81 -12.47 21.69
N LYS A 206 21.41 -13.68 21.29
CA LYS A 206 20.17 -13.93 20.53
C LYS A 206 18.91 -13.79 21.38
N GLU A 207 19.03 -13.92 22.69
CA GLU A 207 17.90 -13.80 23.64
C GLU A 207 17.40 -12.37 23.75
N TYR A 208 18.27 -11.39 23.45
CA TYR A 208 17.90 -9.99 23.45
C TYR A 208 17.20 -9.64 22.14
N ASP A 209 16.24 -8.71 22.15
CA ASP A 209 15.53 -8.24 20.95
C ASP A 209 16.31 -7.15 20.23
N CYS A 210 16.75 -6.14 20.99
CA CYS A 210 17.40 -4.95 20.48
C CYS A 210 18.85 -4.86 20.96
N ILE A 211 19.75 -4.49 20.05
CA ILE A 211 21.15 -4.23 20.37
C ILE A 211 21.42 -2.76 20.05
N VAL A 212 21.87 -2.05 21.08
CA VAL A 212 22.22 -0.64 21.04
C VAL A 212 23.72 -0.50 21.30
N ALA A 213 24.37 0.45 20.64
CA ALA A 213 25.75 0.79 20.95
C ALA A 213 25.96 2.30 21.05
N HIS A 214 26.93 2.68 21.87
CA HIS A 214 27.53 4.00 21.84
C HIS A 214 28.60 4.09 20.73
N ALA A 215 28.90 5.30 20.23
CA ALA A 215 29.87 5.50 19.15
C ALA A 215 31.32 5.09 19.53
N ASP A 216 31.67 5.15 20.82
CA ASP A 216 33.01 4.86 21.35
C ASP A 216 33.45 3.39 21.20
N ILE A 217 32.52 2.44 21.29
CA ILE A 217 32.80 1.00 21.31
C ILE A 217 32.71 0.38 19.91
N LEU A 218 32.37 1.18 18.89
CA LEU A 218 32.11 0.68 17.55
C LEU A 218 33.33 -0.01 16.94
N THR A 219 34.55 0.48 17.20
CA THR A 219 35.79 -0.14 16.71
C THR A 219 35.96 -1.58 17.20
N ASP A 220 35.64 -1.82 18.47
CA ASP A 220 35.74 -3.13 19.09
C ASP A 220 34.59 -4.05 18.63
N LEU A 221 33.40 -3.47 18.43
CA LEU A 221 32.21 -4.20 17.98
C LEU A 221 32.34 -4.75 16.54
N LEU A 222 33.21 -4.14 15.71
CA LEU A 222 33.48 -4.61 14.33
C LEU A 222 33.99 -6.05 14.29
N LEU A 223 34.70 -6.51 15.33
CA LEU A 223 35.21 -7.89 15.44
C LEU A 223 34.08 -8.93 15.40
N VAL A 224 32.90 -8.56 15.91
CA VAL A 224 31.73 -9.44 16.06
C VAL A 224 30.67 -9.17 14.98
N ARG A 225 30.96 -8.27 14.02
CA ARG A 225 30.03 -7.89 12.93
C ARG A 225 29.49 -9.09 12.15
N GLY A 226 30.34 -10.07 11.87
CA GLY A 226 29.96 -11.30 11.15
C GLY A 226 28.92 -12.15 11.89
N LEU A 227 28.92 -12.10 13.22
CA LEU A 227 27.98 -12.81 14.09
C LEU A 227 26.65 -12.06 14.22
N LEU A 228 26.69 -10.73 14.37
CA LEU A 228 25.49 -9.89 14.52
C LEU A 228 24.69 -9.73 13.22
N LYS A 229 25.35 -9.76 12.05
CA LYS A 229 24.73 -9.62 10.72
C LYS A 229 23.75 -8.44 10.63
N LYS A 230 22.45 -8.72 10.51
CA LYS A 230 21.37 -7.71 10.39
C LYS A 230 21.12 -6.94 11.70
N ARG A 231 21.59 -7.47 12.83
CA ARG A 231 21.42 -6.87 14.17
C ARG A 231 22.57 -5.95 14.55
N PHE A 232 23.54 -5.75 13.66
CA PHE A 232 24.65 -4.84 13.91
C PHE A 232 24.15 -3.39 14.07
N PRO A 233 24.56 -2.65 15.12
CA PRO A 233 24.18 -1.26 15.33
C PRO A 233 24.57 -0.36 14.15
N ASN A 234 23.64 0.46 13.66
CA ASN A 234 23.89 1.43 12.59
C ASN A 234 23.21 2.77 12.88
N LEU A 235 23.83 3.87 12.41
CA LEU A 235 23.25 5.22 12.47
C LEU A 235 21.91 5.29 11.71
N ARG A 236 21.84 4.65 10.53
CA ARG A 236 20.62 4.65 9.71
C ARG A 236 19.43 3.99 10.41
N THR A 237 19.68 2.94 11.19
CA THR A 237 18.62 2.27 11.95
C THR A 237 18.32 2.97 13.28
N GLY A 238 19.16 3.91 13.71
CA GLY A 238 19.03 4.63 14.97
C GLY A 238 19.53 3.86 16.20
N THR A 239 20.18 2.71 16.00
CA THR A 239 20.70 1.84 17.08
C THR A 239 22.10 2.22 17.55
N LEU A 240 22.74 3.17 16.86
CA LEU A 240 24.01 3.77 17.25
C LEU A 240 23.77 5.25 17.57
N GLY A 241 24.24 5.71 18.71
CA GLY A 241 24.16 7.13 19.09
C GLY A 241 25.06 7.49 20.25
N ASN A 242 25.06 8.77 20.61
CA ASN A 242 25.90 9.29 21.70
C ASN A 242 25.16 9.34 23.04
N ASN A 243 23.84 9.57 23.03
CA ASN A 243 23.05 9.64 24.25
C ASN A 243 22.46 8.27 24.59
N MET A 244 23.12 7.50 25.44
CA MET A 244 22.68 6.13 25.74
C MET A 244 21.35 6.06 26.47
N SER A 245 21.07 6.98 27.38
CA SER A 245 19.83 7.00 28.16
C SER A 245 18.58 7.13 27.28
N GLN A 246 18.57 8.10 26.37
CA GLN A 246 17.49 8.33 25.42
C GLN A 246 17.34 7.15 24.44
N LEU A 247 18.48 6.61 23.99
CA LEU A 247 18.49 5.52 23.02
C LEU A 247 17.92 4.24 23.63
N VAL A 248 18.30 3.89 24.86
CA VAL A 248 17.74 2.71 25.57
C VAL A 248 16.23 2.86 25.77
N ARG A 249 15.77 4.02 26.27
CA ARG A 249 14.32 4.28 26.45
C ARG A 249 13.54 4.13 25.15
N LYS A 250 14.07 4.69 24.05
CA LYS A 250 13.45 4.60 22.73
C LYS A 250 13.26 3.15 22.27
N TYR A 251 14.25 2.27 22.44
CA TYR A 251 14.14 0.88 21.97
C TYR A 251 13.34 -0.01 22.92
N LYS A 252 13.30 0.35 24.19
CA LYS A 252 12.50 -0.35 25.20
C LYS A 252 11.01 -0.04 25.06
N ASP A 253 10.67 1.25 25.08
CA ASP A 253 9.29 1.73 25.23
C ASP A 253 8.67 2.25 23.92
N GLY A 254 9.48 2.45 22.88
CA GLY A 254 9.03 3.03 21.61
C GLY A 254 8.07 2.15 20.81
N ILE A 255 7.32 2.76 19.90
CA ILE A 255 6.49 2.02 18.94
C ILE A 255 7.40 1.43 17.87
N ALA A 256 7.40 0.10 17.75
CA ALA A 256 8.07 -0.58 16.65
C ALA A 256 7.07 -0.90 15.54
N TYR A 257 7.43 -0.55 14.32
CA TYR A 257 6.64 -0.89 13.13
C TYR A 257 7.53 -1.51 12.06
N THR A 258 6.95 -2.38 11.25
CA THR A 258 7.62 -3.01 10.12
C THR A 258 6.80 -2.75 8.86
N ALA A 259 7.45 -2.21 7.84
CA ALA A 259 6.88 -2.11 6.51
C ALA A 259 7.10 -3.44 5.78
N GLU A 260 6.02 -4.17 5.58
CA GLU A 260 6.02 -5.46 4.90
C GLU A 260 5.60 -5.28 3.43
N PRO A 261 6.50 -5.50 2.46
CA PRO A 261 6.13 -5.51 1.06
C PRO A 261 5.29 -6.74 0.75
N HIS A 262 4.32 -6.59 -0.15
CA HIS A 262 3.47 -7.70 -0.58
C HIS A 262 4.26 -8.73 -1.40
N ASN A 263 3.97 -10.01 -1.19
CA ASN A 263 4.72 -11.13 -1.79
C ASN A 263 4.73 -11.08 -3.32
N SER A 264 3.56 -10.86 -3.93
CA SER A 264 3.39 -10.80 -5.40
C SER A 264 3.66 -9.39 -5.97
N PHE A 265 3.41 -8.34 -5.19
CA PHE A 265 3.39 -6.94 -5.64
C PHE A 265 4.33 -6.11 -4.79
N LYS A 266 5.62 -6.12 -5.12
CA LYS A 266 6.66 -5.43 -4.34
C LYS A 266 6.50 -3.91 -4.30
N GLU A 267 5.67 -3.36 -5.16
CA GLU A 267 5.26 -1.96 -5.19
C GLU A 267 4.29 -1.61 -4.06
N TYR A 268 3.50 -2.56 -3.56
CA TYR A 268 2.60 -2.36 -2.45
C TYR A 268 3.26 -2.78 -1.13
N GLY A 269 3.21 -1.91 -0.14
CA GLY A 269 3.64 -2.20 1.23
C GLY A 269 2.51 -1.96 2.22
N GLN A 270 2.54 -2.69 3.34
CA GLN A 270 1.61 -2.49 4.44
C GLN A 270 2.38 -2.37 5.76
N ILE A 271 1.85 -1.53 6.65
CA ILE A 271 2.26 -1.45 8.05
C ILE A 271 1.01 -1.68 8.87
N ASN A 272 1.07 -2.62 9.82
CA ASN A 272 0.09 -2.72 10.89
C ASN A 272 0.84 -2.45 12.20
N VAL A 273 0.42 -1.42 12.91
CA VAL A 273 1.13 -0.94 14.10
C VAL A 273 0.16 -0.49 15.17
N THR A 274 0.43 -0.93 16.38
CA THR A 274 -0.29 -0.53 17.57
C THR A 274 0.32 0.77 18.09
N PHE A 275 -0.48 1.80 18.29
CA PHE A 275 0.00 3.12 18.74
C PHE A 275 -0.63 3.59 20.06
N GLY A 276 -1.55 2.81 20.61
CA GLY A 276 -2.07 3.03 21.95
C GLY A 276 -3.20 2.08 22.35
N LEU A 277 -3.79 2.37 23.51
CA LEU A 277 -4.93 1.66 24.08
C LEU A 277 -6.15 2.58 24.07
N LEU A 278 -7.36 2.02 23.92
CA LEU A 278 -8.61 2.82 23.90
C LEU A 278 -8.85 3.62 25.18
N ASN A 279 -8.30 3.17 26.31
CA ASN A 279 -8.38 3.86 27.60
C ASN A 279 -7.52 5.13 27.70
N MET A 280 -6.52 5.29 26.83
CA MET A 280 -5.66 6.48 26.86
C MET A 280 -6.44 7.72 26.46
N ASN A 281 -5.95 8.90 26.84
CA ASN A 281 -6.61 10.14 26.42
C ASN A 281 -6.53 10.30 24.88
N THR A 282 -7.55 10.90 24.26
CA THR A 282 -7.58 11.07 22.81
C THR A 282 -6.43 11.92 22.31
N GLN A 283 -6.04 12.96 23.06
CA GLN A 283 -4.90 13.82 22.72
C GLN A 283 -3.56 13.06 22.76
N GLU A 284 -3.38 12.18 23.74
CA GLU A 284 -2.18 11.34 23.83
C GLU A 284 -2.07 10.39 22.63
N LEU A 285 -3.20 9.84 22.19
CA LEU A 285 -3.30 9.00 21.01
C LEU A 285 -3.02 9.78 19.71
N GLU A 286 -3.52 11.02 19.61
CA GLU A 286 -3.23 11.93 18.50
C GLU A 286 -1.74 12.26 18.39
N GLU A 287 -1.09 12.57 19.52
CA GLU A 287 0.35 12.83 19.57
C GLU A 287 1.17 11.60 19.16
N ASN A 288 0.81 10.42 19.68
CA ASN A 288 1.45 9.15 19.28
C ASN A 288 1.26 8.89 17.78
N PHE A 289 0.05 9.07 17.26
CA PHE A 289 -0.27 8.89 15.83
C PHE A 289 0.49 9.88 14.95
N SER A 290 0.58 11.15 15.35
CA SER A 290 1.35 12.17 14.62
C SER A 290 2.83 11.81 14.54
N SER A 291 3.43 11.33 15.63
CA SER A 291 4.82 10.89 15.66
C SER A 291 5.05 9.70 14.72
N LEU A 292 4.07 8.79 14.64
CA LEU A 292 4.09 7.62 13.76
C LEU A 292 4.05 8.02 12.29
N ILE A 293 3.09 8.85 11.88
CA ILE A 293 2.93 9.28 10.48
C ILE A 293 4.15 10.07 10.01
N ASN A 294 4.69 10.95 10.85
CA ASN A 294 5.91 11.71 10.54
C ASN A 294 7.14 10.82 10.36
N ASP A 295 7.33 9.80 11.21
CA ASP A 295 8.45 8.87 11.05
C ASP A 295 8.30 7.99 9.80
N VAL A 296 7.08 7.58 9.46
CA VAL A 296 6.80 6.84 8.21
C VAL A 296 7.12 7.71 7.00
N GLU A 297 6.64 8.96 6.95
CA GLU A 297 6.92 9.87 5.84
C GLU A 297 8.42 10.21 5.73
N SER A 298 9.17 10.24 6.83
CA SER A 298 10.62 10.44 6.79
C SER A 298 11.38 9.34 6.00
N MET A 299 10.77 8.16 5.84
CA MET A 299 11.33 7.04 5.09
C MET A 299 10.95 7.08 3.60
N ARG A 300 10.24 8.12 3.16
CA ARG A 300 9.80 8.27 1.78
C ARG A 300 10.99 8.16 0.80
N PRO A 301 10.89 7.31 -0.23
CA PRO A 301 11.89 7.27 -1.28
C PRO A 301 11.89 8.60 -2.06
N LYS A 302 13.06 9.01 -2.57
CA LYS A 302 13.22 10.18 -3.45
C LYS A 302 12.49 9.94 -4.78
N ARG A 303 11.17 10.13 -4.79
CA ARG A 303 10.30 10.07 -5.95
C ARG A 303 9.14 11.04 -5.77
N ASP A 304 8.57 11.40 -6.90
CA ASP A 304 7.35 12.18 -6.96
C ASP A 304 6.14 11.28 -6.67
N GLY A 305 5.10 11.87 -6.07
CA GLY A 305 3.89 11.17 -5.66
C GLY A 305 3.86 10.79 -4.18
N LEU A 306 2.69 10.32 -3.73
CA LEU A 306 2.43 9.99 -2.33
C LEU A 306 3.17 8.72 -1.92
N PHE A 307 3.74 8.72 -0.72
CA PHE A 307 4.36 7.52 -0.13
C PHE A 307 3.33 6.72 0.66
N ILE A 308 2.57 7.41 1.52
CA ILE A 308 1.40 6.89 2.21
C ILE A 308 0.19 7.06 1.29
N GLU A 309 -0.51 5.97 0.97
CA GLU A 309 -1.68 5.99 0.07
C GLU A 309 -2.99 6.01 0.86
N ARG A 310 -3.06 5.23 1.95
CA ARG A 310 -4.24 5.15 2.81
C ARG A 310 -3.85 4.82 4.24
N VAL A 311 -4.53 5.46 5.18
CA VAL A 311 -4.45 5.13 6.61
C VAL A 311 -5.84 4.76 7.11
N GLN A 312 -5.94 3.63 7.80
CA GLN A 312 -7.16 3.14 8.42
C GLN A 312 -6.90 2.75 9.88
N ILE A 313 -7.83 3.08 10.76
CA ILE A 313 -7.76 2.70 12.17
C ILE A 313 -8.68 1.54 12.45
N SER A 314 -8.16 0.56 13.17
CA SER A 314 -8.88 -0.60 13.66
C SER A 314 -8.61 -0.80 15.14
N SER A 315 -9.53 -1.43 15.84
CA SER A 315 -9.31 -1.94 17.19
C SER A 315 -9.37 -3.46 17.21
N GLU A 316 -8.79 -4.08 18.23
CA GLU A 316 -8.96 -5.50 18.49
C GLU A 316 -10.45 -5.88 18.57
N LEU A 317 -10.84 -7.10 18.20
CA LEU A 317 -12.24 -7.61 18.20
C LEU A 317 -13.20 -6.92 17.21
N SER A 318 -13.06 -5.62 16.96
CA SER A 318 -13.82 -4.87 15.97
C SER A 318 -13.43 -5.28 14.54
N LYS A 319 -14.41 -5.30 13.63
CA LYS A 319 -14.16 -5.47 12.18
C LYS A 319 -14.12 -4.14 11.43
N GLU A 320 -14.35 -3.05 12.15
CA GLU A 320 -14.51 -1.71 11.58
C GLU A 320 -13.15 -1.11 11.25
N LEU A 321 -13.07 -0.48 10.08
CA LEU A 321 -11.88 0.17 9.54
C LEU A 321 -12.27 1.60 9.20
N PHE A 322 -11.84 2.56 10.00
CA PHE A 322 -12.10 3.98 9.76
C PHE A 322 -10.97 4.60 8.97
N LYS A 323 -11.27 5.12 7.78
CA LYS A 323 -10.29 5.83 6.94
C LYS A 323 -10.06 7.22 7.50
N ILE A 324 -8.79 7.60 7.65
CA ILE A 324 -8.40 8.88 8.27
C ILE A 324 -7.68 9.76 7.26
N ASN A 325 -7.92 11.08 7.37
CA ASN A 325 -7.08 12.07 6.72
C ASN A 325 -5.74 12.19 7.47
N TYR A 326 -4.68 11.60 6.91
CA TYR A 326 -3.36 11.62 7.55
C TYR A 326 -2.57 12.91 7.27
N GLN A 327 -3.01 13.73 6.31
CA GLN A 327 -2.29 14.94 5.89
C GLN A 327 -2.21 15.97 7.03
N ASP A 328 -3.25 16.03 7.86
CA ASP A 328 -3.34 16.95 9.00
C ASP A 328 -2.28 16.69 10.07
N TYR A 329 -1.66 15.50 10.08
CA TYR A 329 -0.68 15.07 11.06
C TYR A 329 0.77 15.13 10.56
N LEU A 330 0.98 15.55 9.31
CA LEU A 330 2.31 15.74 8.75
C LEU A 330 2.90 17.07 9.20
N ALA A 331 4.12 17.07 9.73
CA ALA A 331 4.79 18.28 10.23
C ALA A 331 5.01 19.39 9.17
N THR A 332 4.76 19.11 7.89
CA THR A 332 4.88 20.06 6.78
C THR A 332 3.67 21.01 6.70
N SER A 333 2.46 20.59 7.08
CA SER A 333 1.26 21.46 7.06
C SER A 333 1.45 22.66 8.00
N ASN A 334 1.98 22.42 9.19
CA ASN A 334 2.25 23.48 10.18
C ASN A 334 3.30 24.49 9.70
N LYS A 335 4.19 24.12 8.76
CA LYS A 335 5.21 25.03 8.18
C LYS A 335 4.65 25.93 7.08
N GLU A 336 3.54 25.55 6.46
CA GLU A 336 2.86 26.38 5.46
C GLU A 336 1.96 27.39 6.19
N GLU A 337 1.25 26.97 7.25
CA GLU A 337 0.45 27.87 8.10
C GLU A 337 1.29 28.95 8.80
N THR A 338 2.47 28.59 9.33
CA THR A 338 3.38 29.59 9.95
C THR A 338 3.96 30.58 8.94
N LYS A 339 4.19 30.17 7.69
CA LYS A 339 4.67 31.07 6.63
C LYS A 339 3.60 32.03 6.15
N GLU A 340 2.35 31.59 6.09
CA GLU A 340 1.22 32.46 5.76
C GLU A 340 0.98 33.50 6.87
N GLN A 341 1.04 33.09 8.14
CA GLN A 341 0.92 34.00 9.28
C GLN A 341 2.06 35.04 9.35
N GLU A 342 3.31 34.64 9.09
CA GLU A 342 4.45 35.58 9.03
C GLU A 342 4.36 36.54 7.81
N GLN A 343 3.79 36.09 6.69
CA GLN A 343 3.55 36.95 5.52
C GLN A 343 2.43 37.95 5.77
N ASP A 344 1.38 37.57 6.48
CA ASP A 344 0.29 38.46 6.85
C ASP A 344 0.73 39.50 7.89
N GLU A 345 1.52 39.12 8.90
CA GLU A 345 2.08 40.07 9.88
C GLU A 345 3.04 41.08 9.24
N THR A 346 3.88 40.64 8.30
CA THR A 346 4.79 41.54 7.56
C THR A 346 4.07 42.46 6.57
N ALA A 347 2.92 42.04 6.02
CA ALA A 347 2.04 42.89 5.20
C ALA A 347 1.31 43.96 6.03
N ILE A 348 0.99 43.69 7.31
CA ILE A 348 0.35 44.66 8.21
C ILE A 348 1.34 45.75 8.66
N ILE A 349 2.62 45.41 8.85
CA ILE A 349 3.64 46.39 9.29
C ILE A 349 4.03 47.35 8.16
N THR A 350 3.86 46.97 6.89
CA THR A 350 4.21 47.80 5.73
C THR A 350 3.11 48.76 5.26
N THR A 351 1.95 48.74 5.91
CA THR A 351 0.76 49.55 5.55
C THR A 351 0.42 50.68 6.53
N ASN A 352 1.27 50.93 7.53
CA ASN A 352 1.26 52.12 8.40
C ASN A 352 2.50 52.97 8.15
#